data_AF-A0A0C3B325-F1
#
_entry.id   AF-A0A0C3B325-F1
#
_cell.length_a   1.000
_cell.length_b   1.000
_cell.length_c   1.000
_cell.angle_alpha   90.00
_cell.angle_beta   90.00
_cell.angle_gamma   90.00
#
_symmetry.space_group_name_H-M   'P 1'
#
loop_
_entity.id
_entity.type
_entity.pdbx_description
1 polymer ?
#
loop_
_entity_poly.entity_id
_entity_poly.type
_entity_poly.pdbx_seq_one_letter_code
_entity_poly.pdbx_strand_id
1 'polypeptide(L)'
;AKQHHWHPFKQYWQPPDEEPPPEWMYNEIYSLPTFVKADHKLQEPLRESGCDLPQVIAAIMLWSDATHVAQFGQAKLWPIYLYLGNISKYAHCKPSEHTGHQAAYLPTVK
;
A
#
# COMPACT_ATOMS: atom_id res chain seq x y z
N ALA A 1 10.12 -2.62 9.70
CA ALA A 1 11.23 -1.76 9.23
C ALA A 1 11.90 -2.27 7.94
N LYS A 2 12.47 -3.50 7.89
CA LYS A 2 13.24 -3.99 6.72
C LYS A 2 12.47 -4.16 5.40
N GLN A 3 11.14 -4.24 5.43
CA GLN A 3 10.30 -4.49 4.24
C GLN A 3 9.55 -3.26 3.72
N HIS A 4 9.77 -2.08 4.31
CA HIS A 4 9.05 -0.87 3.91
C HIS A 4 9.87 -0.06 2.91
N HIS A 5 9.19 0.42 1.88
CA HIS A 5 9.69 1.41 0.95
C HIS A 5 9.27 2.79 1.46
N TRP A 6 10.25 3.51 2.00
CA TRP A 6 10.03 4.84 2.60
C TRP A 6 10.01 5.95 1.56
N HIS A 7 10.83 5.81 0.52
CA HIS A 7 10.91 6.75 -0.59
C HIS A 7 10.52 6.04 -1.88
N PRO A 8 9.85 6.76 -2.79
CA PRO A 8 9.41 6.19 -4.04
C PRO A 8 10.54 6.09 -5.05
N PHE A 9 10.31 5.26 -6.07
CA PHE A 9 11.19 5.14 -7.22
C PHE A 9 10.38 4.93 -8.48
N LYS A 10 10.93 5.28 -9.63
CA LYS A 10 10.32 4.98 -10.92
C LYS A 10 10.84 3.64 -11.39
N GLN A 11 9.95 2.76 -11.83
CA GLN A 11 10.31 1.47 -12.39
C GLN A 11 9.95 1.46 -13.86
N TYR A 12 10.88 1.07 -14.73
CA TYR A 12 10.66 1.02 -16.17
C TYR A 12 10.82 -0.40 -16.69
N TRP A 13 10.01 -0.76 -17.67
CA TRP A 13 10.15 -1.98 -18.46
C TRP A 13 10.65 -1.61 -19.85
N GLN A 14 11.70 -2.30 -20.29
CA GLN A 14 12.23 -2.19 -21.65
C GLN A 14 11.77 -3.41 -22.44
N PRO A 15 11.03 -3.24 -23.55
CA PRO A 15 10.72 -4.33 -24.47
C PRO A 15 11.99 -4.98 -25.03
N PRO A 16 11.97 -6.30 -25.32
CA PRO A 16 13.11 -7.02 -25.88
C PRO A 16 13.53 -6.50 -27.26
N ASP A 17 12.55 -6.11 -28.08
CA ASP A 17 12.81 -5.36 -29.30
C ASP A 17 13.17 -3.94 -28.87
N GLU A 18 14.41 -3.50 -29.04
CA GLU A 18 14.90 -2.21 -28.53
C GLU A 18 14.30 -0.96 -29.22
N GLU A 19 13.34 -1.14 -30.14
CA GLU A 19 12.70 -0.04 -30.88
C GLU A 19 11.74 0.83 -30.05
N PRO A 20 10.87 0.29 -29.17
CA PRO A 20 10.01 1.12 -28.34
C PRO A 20 10.79 1.68 -27.14
N PRO A 21 10.47 2.91 -26.72
CA PRO A 21 11.07 3.50 -25.52
C PRO A 21 10.65 2.74 -24.25
N PRO A 22 11.46 2.80 -23.17
CA PRO A 22 11.09 2.18 -21.90
C PRO A 22 9.78 2.74 -21.35
N GLU A 23 8.91 1.85 -20.88
CA GLU A 23 7.60 2.20 -20.34
C GLU A 23 7.63 2.20 -18.81
N TRP A 24 7.01 3.21 -18.18
CA TRP A 24 6.91 3.23 -16.72
C TRP A 24 5.91 2.17 -16.25
N MET A 25 6.38 1.23 -15.43
CA MET A 25 5.57 0.21 -14.78
C MET A 25 4.78 0.72 -13.57
N TYR A 26 3.49 0.40 -13.55
CA TYR A 26 2.55 0.69 -12.46
C TYR A 26 2.34 -0.56 -11.60
N ASN A 27 3.36 -0.95 -10.84
CA ASN A 27 3.38 -2.24 -10.15
C ASN A 27 3.08 -2.15 -8.64
N GLU A 28 3.64 -1.16 -7.96
CA GLU A 28 3.57 -0.97 -6.51
C GLU A 28 3.15 0.47 -6.21
N ILE A 29 2.47 0.72 -5.09
CA ILE A 29 1.95 2.07 -4.79
C ILE A 29 3.08 3.11 -4.75
N TYR A 30 4.21 2.77 -4.10
CA TYR A 30 5.38 3.63 -4.02
C TYR A 30 6.13 3.80 -5.35
N SER A 31 5.75 3.06 -6.41
CA SER A 31 6.29 3.28 -7.76
C SER A 31 5.37 4.08 -8.68
N LEU A 32 4.17 4.44 -8.23
CA LEU A 32 3.18 5.16 -9.04
C LEU A 32 3.55 6.65 -9.18
N PRO A 33 3.25 7.29 -10.33
CA PRO A 33 3.50 8.71 -10.53
C PRO A 33 2.82 9.60 -9.49
N THR A 34 1.63 9.20 -9.02
CA THR A 34 0.87 9.92 -7.99
C THR A 34 1.58 9.92 -6.65
N PHE A 35 2.15 8.78 -6.24
CA PHE A 35 2.91 8.67 -4.99
C PHE A 35 4.26 9.40 -5.08
N VAL A 36 4.97 9.29 -6.22
CA VAL A 36 6.21 10.07 -6.47
C VAL A 36 5.94 11.57 -6.37
N LYS A 37 4.84 12.05 -6.98
CA LYS A 37 4.46 13.46 -6.92
C LYS A 37 4.08 13.89 -5.49
N ALA A 38 3.40 13.03 -4.74
CA ALA A 38 3.04 13.31 -3.36
C ALA A 38 4.29 13.39 -2.47
N ASP A 39 5.25 12.49 -2.64
CA ASP A 39 6.52 12.52 -1.89
C ASP A 39 7.31 13.78 -2.21
N HIS A 40 7.43 14.17 -3.48
CA HIS A 40 8.10 15.42 -3.85
C HIS A 40 7.49 16.64 -3.14
N LYS A 41 6.15 16.74 -3.11
CA LYS A 41 5.44 17.80 -2.37
C LYS A 41 5.67 17.74 -0.87
N LEU A 42 5.85 16.55 -0.29
CA LEU A 42 6.16 16.38 1.13
C LEU A 42 7.59 16.84 1.44
N GLN A 43 8.54 16.65 0.52
CA GLN A 43 9.94 17.03 0.71
C GLN A 43 10.23 18.52 0.39
N GLU A 44 9.35 19.21 -0.36
CA GLU A 44 9.47 20.64 -0.70
C GLU A 44 9.48 21.61 0.51
N PRO A 45 8.59 21.50 1.52
CA PRO A 45 8.54 22.46 2.63
C PRO A 45 9.76 22.37 3.56
N LEU A 46 10.05 23.49 4.25
CA LEU A 46 10.99 23.48 5.38
C LEU A 46 10.49 22.49 6.43
N ARG A 47 11.37 21.55 6.81
CA ARG A 47 11.11 20.61 7.90
C ARG A 47 10.64 21.35 9.15
N GLU A 48 9.76 20.72 9.91
CA GLU A 48 9.33 21.24 11.21
C GLU A 48 10.55 21.54 12.08
N SER A 49 10.58 22.74 12.68
CA SER A 49 11.72 23.19 13.48
C SER A 49 11.94 22.23 14.66
N GLY A 50 13.13 21.62 14.72
CA GLY A 50 13.51 20.69 15.79
C GLY A 50 13.15 19.23 15.53
N CYS A 51 12.66 18.87 14.33
CA CYS A 51 12.43 17.48 13.95
C CYS A 51 13.44 17.02 12.89
N ASP A 52 14.36 16.15 13.31
CA ASP A 52 15.39 15.56 12.43
C ASP A 52 14.97 14.22 11.81
N LEU A 53 13.74 13.77 12.07
CA LEU A 53 13.23 12.50 11.55
C LEU A 53 12.92 12.60 10.05
N PRO A 54 13.10 11.50 9.30
CA PRO A 54 12.69 11.44 7.89
C PRO A 54 11.18 11.68 7.75
N GLN A 55 10.80 12.60 6.86
CA GLN A 55 9.42 12.77 6.43
C GLN A 55 9.12 11.76 5.33
N VAL A 56 8.08 10.95 5.52
CA VAL A 56 7.69 9.88 4.61
C VAL A 56 6.19 9.81 4.50
N ILE A 57 5.70 9.31 3.36
CA ILE A 57 4.27 9.04 3.17
C ILE A 57 3.96 7.62 3.62
N ALA A 58 2.97 7.49 4.51
CA ALA A 58 2.34 6.22 4.82
C ALA A 58 1.14 6.00 3.88
N ALA A 59 1.27 5.11 2.89
CA ALA A 59 0.14 4.69 2.06
C ALA A 59 -0.77 3.77 2.87
N ILE A 60 -2.05 4.13 2.97
CA ILE A 60 -3.07 3.30 3.61
C ILE A 60 -3.94 2.66 2.53
N MET A 61 -4.03 1.33 2.55
CA MET A 61 -4.94 0.55 1.71
C MET A 61 -6.01 -0.09 2.58
N LEU A 62 -7.27 0.27 2.34
CA LEU A 62 -8.43 -0.29 3.04
C LEU A 62 -9.19 -1.23 2.12
N TRP A 63 -9.58 -2.37 2.66
CA TRP A 63 -10.35 -3.39 1.96
C TRP A 63 -11.45 -3.92 2.87
N SER A 64 -12.55 -4.38 2.27
CA SER A 64 -13.60 -5.10 2.99
C SER A 64 -14.11 -6.22 2.10
N ASP A 65 -14.33 -7.39 2.69
CA ASP A 65 -14.98 -8.52 2.06
C ASP A 65 -16.05 -9.12 2.97
N ALA A 66 -16.90 -9.99 2.42
CA ALA A 66 -17.89 -10.73 3.20
C ALA A 66 -17.22 -11.97 3.79
N THR A 67 -16.96 -11.97 5.10
CA THR A 67 -16.40 -13.14 5.79
C THR A 67 -17.51 -13.98 6.44
N HIS A 68 -17.54 -15.27 6.12
CA HIS A 68 -18.42 -16.23 6.80
C HIS A 68 -17.73 -16.72 8.07
N VAL A 69 -18.27 -16.37 9.24
CA VAL A 69 -17.60 -16.60 10.53
C VAL A 69 -18.09 -17.87 11.23
N ALA A 70 -19.22 -18.43 10.81
CA ALA A 70 -19.83 -19.58 11.45
C ALA A 70 -19.79 -20.83 10.56
N GLN A 71 -19.24 -21.93 11.08
CA GLN A 71 -19.25 -23.24 10.39
C GLN A 71 -20.67 -23.80 10.22
N PHE A 72 -21.61 -23.39 11.08
CA PHE A 72 -23.04 -23.64 10.96
C PHE A 72 -23.81 -22.35 11.28
N GLY A 73 -24.65 -21.90 10.36
CA GLY A 73 -25.44 -20.66 10.49
C GLY A 73 -25.13 -19.60 9.43
N GLN A 74 -25.99 -18.57 9.35
CA GLN A 74 -25.93 -17.50 8.35
C GLN A 74 -25.18 -16.24 8.85
N ALA A 75 -24.41 -16.35 9.94
CA ALA A 75 -23.71 -15.21 10.52
C ALA A 75 -22.59 -14.72 9.59
N LYS A 76 -22.75 -13.49 9.09
CA LYS A 76 -21.77 -12.79 8.26
C LYS A 76 -21.14 -11.66 9.03
N LEU A 77 -19.86 -11.41 8.75
CA LEU A 77 -19.12 -10.26 9.25
C LEU A 77 -18.51 -9.52 8.07
N TRP A 78 -18.35 -8.22 8.23
CA TRP A 78 -17.80 -7.33 7.21
C TRP A 78 -16.57 -6.62 7.80
N PRO A 79 -15.42 -7.30 7.90
CA PRO A 79 -14.20 -6.68 8.40
C PRO A 79 -13.71 -5.58 7.45
N ILE A 80 -13.02 -4.60 8.03
CA ILE A 80 -12.17 -3.64 7.31
C ILE A 80 -10.73 -4.04 7.59
N TYR A 81 -10.01 -4.40 6.54
CA TYR A 81 -8.59 -4.69 6.59
C TYR A 81 -7.78 -3.46 6.19
N LEU A 82 -6.68 -3.22 6.89
CA LEU A 82 -5.70 -2.19 6.60
C LEU A 82 -4.38 -2.84 6.23
N TYR A 83 -3.80 -2.37 5.13
CA TYR A 83 -2.45 -2.69 4.69
C TYR A 83 -1.68 -1.39 4.43
N LEU A 84 -0.38 -1.42 4.72
CA LEU A 84 0.51 -0.31 4.34
C LEU A 84 0.98 -0.50 2.90
N GLY A 85 0.65 0.44 2.02
CA GLY A 85 1.08 0.41 0.61
C GLY A 85 2.59 0.55 0.43
N ASN A 86 3.32 0.90 1.48
CA ASN A 86 4.79 0.93 1.52
C ASN A 86 5.42 -0.47 1.54
N ILE A 87 4.64 -1.52 1.80
CA ILE A 87 5.09 -2.91 1.77
C ILE A 87 4.74 -3.50 0.41
N SER A 88 5.62 -4.34 -0.15
CA SER A 88 5.37 -4.94 -1.47
C SER A 88 4.18 -5.88 -1.46
N LYS A 89 3.48 -5.97 -2.58
CA LYS A 89 2.37 -6.93 -2.74
C LYS A 89 2.80 -8.37 -2.50
N TYR A 90 4.07 -8.72 -2.76
CA TYR A 90 4.59 -10.06 -2.51
C TYR A 90 4.63 -10.43 -1.02
N ALA A 91 4.86 -9.46 -0.14
CA ALA A 91 4.74 -9.68 1.30
C ALA A 91 3.26 -9.73 1.71
N HIS A 92 2.40 -8.88 1.14
CA HIS A 92 0.94 -8.94 1.36
C HIS A 92 0.33 -10.29 0.99
N CYS A 93 0.84 -10.94 -0.06
CA CYS A 93 0.37 -12.27 -0.49
C CYS A 93 0.88 -13.42 0.39
N LYS A 94 1.66 -13.17 1.44
CA LYS A 94 2.18 -14.18 2.35
C LYS A 94 1.55 -14.01 3.74
N PRO A 95 0.58 -14.85 4.14
CA PRO A 95 -0.06 -14.75 5.44
C PRO A 95 0.91 -14.80 6.64
N SER A 96 2.05 -15.48 6.49
CA SER A 96 3.11 -15.56 7.51
C SER A 96 3.84 -14.23 7.76
N GLU A 97 3.72 -13.25 6.87
CA GLU A 97 4.33 -11.92 7.04
C GLU A 97 3.45 -10.98 7.87
N HIS A 98 2.21 -11.38 8.19
CA HIS A 98 1.29 -10.66 9.09
C HIS A 98 1.11 -9.16 8.77
N THR A 99 1.15 -8.82 7.48
CA THR A 99 1.09 -7.43 6.99
C THR A 99 -0.31 -6.83 6.98
N GLY A 100 -1.34 -7.67 7.11
CA GLY A 100 -2.75 -7.25 7.12
C GLY A 100 -3.25 -7.08 8.55
N HIS A 101 -3.88 -5.94 8.82
CA HIS A 101 -4.42 -5.61 10.13
C HIS A 101 -5.93 -5.45 10.06
N GLN A 102 -6.66 -5.98 11.05
CA GLN A 102 -8.09 -5.68 11.20
C GLN A 102 -8.24 -4.29 11.82
N ALA A 103 -8.86 -3.37 11.09
CA ALA A 103 -9.04 -1.99 11.53
C ALA A 103 -10.43 -1.75 12.15
N ALA A 104 -11.48 -2.37 11.59
CA ALA A 104 -12.86 -2.20 12.05
C ALA A 104 -13.78 -3.32 11.55
N TYR A 105 -15.04 -3.26 11.96
CA TYR A 105 -16.12 -4.13 11.48
C TYR A 105 -17.33 -3.29 11.09
N LEU A 106 -17.88 -3.53 9.90
CA LEU A 106 -19.08 -2.88 9.42
C LEU A 106 -20.33 -3.65 9.88
N PRO A 107 -21.41 -2.94 10.24
CA PRO A 107 -22.69 -3.58 10.50
C PRO A 107 -23.27 -4.14 9.20
N THR A 108 -24.02 -5.24 9.32
CA THR A 108 -24.79 -5.76 8.18
C THR A 108 -25.96 -4.81 7.90
N VAL A 109 -26.15 -4.45 6.63
CA VAL A 109 -27.30 -3.65 6.19
C VAL A 109 -28.56 -4.52 6.29
N LYS A 110 -29.63 -3.97 6.89
CA LYS A 110 -30.93 -4.64 7.01
C LYS A 110 -31.65 -4.73 5.69
#